data_AF-A0A7X9D329-F1
#
_entry.id   AF-A0A7X9D329-F1
#
_cell.length_a   1.000
_cell.length_b   1.000
_cell.length_c   1.000
_cell.angle_alpha   90.00
_cell.angle_beta   90.00
_cell.angle_gamma   90.00
#
_symmetry.space_group_name_H-M   'P 1'
#
loop_
_entity.id
_entity.type
_entity.pdbx_description
1 polymer ?
#
loop_
_entity_poly.entity_id
_entity_poly.type
_entity_poly.pdbx_seq_one_letter_code
_entity_poly.pdbx_strand_id
1 'polypeptide(L)'
;MSNNLRRVITTVGTSFLSNYKRMVKDTGDSKNSVNPEYLDGVEGEAYCNYKEDGEKYEELREGLEKDFIKNYKRNEENKWEKEEGHKNVECCAEIKSLKSFYDDEKKKNSDLKLVVNLVATKTVASHLCADIIKEALPTFIDNVEVEAIELVEGMDPNDSKKFSEKGVNSLFKVLEKITNKREEKCGKGVRGNTRIGSENTFVNISGGYKVLIPYLTIFTQLCGIKSIYSYENTNTVITIPSLPVQVDWAFAEAYYPFLGSPNAFGNSKPLKTLKDKKLVRGDGKSRTPLGEFFNNVVEKELHVSKTVMGYFFEYKLYEYYIDNPYKERYKYVRHGIEVMKNGSSIGKISSMGDIICELDLLLSSKKGKLEEITDYIVVEVKSIRQLDKKHGRLKKLIKQVEKQKKALGSKNATLSTLPTEYHLCIYTPNKREFNSSSNRLKKALESIKEVVESDNQISFKAFIMLANYQIENSKRRDLARGYSNENPYQQLMKDKLSKDSKGNKDINIKEIIL
;
A
#
# COMPACT_ATOMS: atom_id res chain seq x y z
N MET A 1 4.93 11.75 23.63
CA MET A 1 3.47 11.97 23.47
C MET A 1 2.82 10.61 23.30
N SER A 2 2.08 10.10 24.30
CA SER A 2 1.28 8.89 24.10
C SER A 2 0.24 9.21 23.03
N ASN A 3 0.28 8.51 21.90
CA ASN A 3 -0.70 8.74 20.85
C ASN A 3 -2.06 8.23 21.37
N ASN A 4 -3.04 9.11 21.52
CA ASN A 4 -4.36 8.82 22.08
C ASN A 4 -5.28 8.06 21.11
N LEU A 5 -4.78 7.72 19.92
CA LEU A 5 -5.55 7.11 18.87
C LEU A 5 -5.20 5.63 18.72
N ARG A 6 -6.22 4.78 18.62
CA ARG A 6 -6.09 3.37 18.22
C ARG A 6 -6.94 3.10 17.00
N ARG A 7 -6.38 2.39 16.03
CA ARG A 7 -7.04 2.05 14.78
C ARG A 7 -7.22 0.55 14.70
N VAL A 8 -8.44 0.09 14.51
CA VAL A 8 -8.74 -1.34 14.42
C VAL A 8 -9.38 -1.65 13.08
N ILE A 9 -8.80 -2.58 12.34
CA ILE A 9 -9.43 -3.18 11.16
C ILE A 9 -10.09 -4.47 11.63
N THR A 10 -11.39 -4.60 11.46
CA THR A 10 -12.12 -5.80 11.88
C THR A 10 -12.88 -6.40 10.71
N THR A 11 -12.70 -7.70 10.48
CA THR A 11 -13.55 -8.44 9.54
C THR A 11 -14.92 -8.68 10.17
N VAL A 12 -15.97 -8.56 9.38
CA VAL A 12 -17.35 -8.72 9.82
C VAL A 12 -17.90 -10.04 9.28
N GLY A 13 -18.33 -10.91 10.19
CA GLY A 13 -18.99 -12.16 9.88
C GLY A 13 -20.51 -12.04 9.99
N THR A 14 -21.17 -13.19 10.02
CA THR A 14 -22.62 -13.30 10.24
C THR A 14 -22.96 -13.73 11.66
N SER A 15 -21.99 -13.65 12.59
CA SER A 15 -22.13 -14.13 13.98
C SER A 15 -23.28 -13.45 14.72
N PHE A 16 -23.57 -12.19 14.41
CA PHE A 16 -24.72 -11.45 14.90
C PHE A 16 -26.04 -12.14 14.56
N LEU A 17 -26.24 -12.51 13.29
CA LEU A 17 -27.46 -13.20 12.83
C LEU A 17 -27.56 -14.60 13.44
N SER A 18 -26.46 -15.35 13.52
CA SER A 18 -26.46 -16.67 14.15
C SER A 18 -26.81 -16.60 15.65
N ASN A 19 -26.29 -15.59 16.35
CA ASN A 19 -26.61 -15.35 17.75
C ASN A 19 -28.06 -14.93 17.94
N TYR A 20 -28.61 -14.12 17.03
CA TYR A 20 -30.01 -13.74 17.03
C TYR A 20 -30.95 -14.94 16.85
N LYS A 21 -30.70 -15.80 15.84
CA LYS A 21 -31.47 -17.03 15.62
C LYS A 21 -31.47 -17.92 16.86
N ARG A 22 -30.32 -18.01 17.54
CA ARG A 22 -30.20 -18.75 18.81
C ARG A 22 -31.00 -18.08 19.94
N MET A 23 -30.98 -16.76 20.03
CA MET A 23 -31.78 -16.02 21.02
C MET A 23 -33.26 -16.33 20.87
N VAL A 24 -33.82 -16.24 19.65
CA VAL A 24 -35.23 -16.55 19.40
C VAL A 24 -35.57 -17.99 19.81
N LYS A 25 -34.65 -18.93 19.59
CA LYS A 25 -34.82 -20.34 20.01
C LYS A 25 -34.80 -20.52 21.53
N ASP A 26 -33.90 -19.82 22.22
CA ASP A 26 -33.73 -19.94 23.67
C ASP A 26 -34.89 -19.27 24.44
N THR A 27 -35.41 -18.14 23.94
CA THR A 27 -36.42 -17.33 24.63
C THR A 27 -37.86 -17.55 24.14
N GLY A 28 -38.04 -18.03 22.90
CA GLY A 28 -39.34 -18.10 22.26
C GLY A 28 -39.95 -16.74 21.90
N ASP A 29 -39.19 -15.64 22.01
CA ASP A 29 -39.67 -14.28 21.71
C ASP A 29 -39.72 -14.03 20.20
N SER A 30 -40.66 -14.69 19.52
CA SER A 30 -40.87 -14.56 18.07
C SER A 30 -41.77 -13.38 17.67
N LYS A 31 -42.29 -12.62 18.65
CA LYS A 31 -43.37 -11.63 18.44
C LYS A 31 -42.87 -10.20 18.24
N ASN A 32 -41.67 -9.86 18.72
CA ASN A 32 -41.06 -8.54 18.57
C ASN A 32 -39.86 -8.55 17.60
N SER A 33 -39.71 -9.65 16.85
CA SER A 33 -38.47 -10.07 16.19
C SER A 33 -38.66 -10.25 14.67
N VAL A 34 -37.63 -9.95 13.89
CA VAL A 34 -37.50 -10.43 12.51
C VAL A 34 -37.62 -11.96 12.49
N ASN A 35 -38.50 -12.52 11.66
CA ASN A 35 -38.64 -13.98 11.56
C ASN A 35 -37.28 -14.60 11.13
N PRO A 36 -36.71 -15.53 11.92
CA PRO A 36 -35.46 -16.22 11.60
C PRO A 36 -35.40 -16.85 10.20
N GLU A 37 -36.52 -17.30 9.65
CA GLU A 37 -36.59 -17.91 8.31
C GLU A 37 -36.33 -16.90 7.20
N TYR A 38 -36.69 -15.62 7.39
CA TYR A 38 -36.31 -14.56 6.45
C TYR A 38 -34.79 -14.31 6.44
N LEU A 39 -34.11 -14.62 7.55
CA LEU A 39 -32.67 -14.49 7.65
C LEU A 39 -31.93 -15.62 6.91
N ASP A 40 -32.56 -16.77 6.69
CA ASP A 40 -31.99 -17.84 5.85
C ASP A 40 -31.96 -17.44 4.38
N GLY A 41 -32.98 -16.69 3.91
CA GLY A 41 -33.04 -16.20 2.54
C GLY A 41 -31.97 -15.17 2.16
N VAL A 42 -31.43 -14.44 3.14
CA VAL A 42 -30.36 -13.43 2.90
C VAL A 42 -28.94 -14.01 3.04
N GLU A 43 -28.81 -15.25 3.51
CA GLU A 43 -27.54 -15.96 3.63
C GLU A 43 -27.06 -16.47 2.26
N GLY A 44 -26.34 -15.60 1.54
CA GLY A 44 -25.74 -15.92 0.23
C GLY A 44 -26.20 -15.00 -0.90
N GLU A 45 -27.24 -14.20 -0.67
CA GLU A 45 -27.67 -13.18 -1.63
C GLU A 45 -26.63 -12.06 -1.78
N ALA A 46 -26.50 -11.56 -3.01
CA ALA A 46 -25.61 -10.45 -3.34
C ALA A 46 -26.23 -9.12 -2.87
N TYR A 47 -25.44 -8.32 -2.15
CA TYR A 47 -25.90 -7.04 -1.58
C TYR A 47 -26.50 -6.07 -2.61
N CYS A 48 -26.02 -6.09 -3.87
CA CYS A 48 -26.55 -5.23 -4.92
C CYS A 48 -28.04 -5.42 -5.18
N ASN A 49 -28.54 -6.66 -5.06
CA ASN A 49 -29.94 -6.98 -5.34
C ASN A 49 -30.86 -6.44 -4.24
N TYR A 50 -30.38 -6.44 -3.00
CA TYR A 50 -31.18 -6.02 -1.84
C TYR A 50 -31.16 -4.51 -1.63
N LYS A 51 -30.10 -3.82 -2.11
CA LYS A 51 -30.05 -2.35 -2.11
C LYS A 51 -31.12 -1.73 -3.02
N GLU A 52 -31.54 -2.45 -4.07
CA GLU A 52 -32.65 -2.04 -4.93
C GLU A 52 -34.01 -2.15 -4.21
N ASP A 53 -34.10 -2.99 -3.17
CA ASP A 53 -35.26 -3.21 -2.30
C ASP A 53 -35.04 -2.58 -0.91
N GLY A 54 -34.77 -1.27 -0.90
CA GLY A 54 -34.25 -0.54 0.27
C GLY A 54 -35.17 -0.55 1.50
N GLU A 55 -36.49 -0.63 1.33
CA GLU A 55 -37.45 -0.66 2.46
C GLU A 55 -37.29 -1.94 3.29
N LYS A 56 -37.21 -3.09 2.62
CA LYS A 56 -37.06 -4.39 3.27
C LYS A 56 -35.73 -4.53 4.02
N TYR A 57 -34.67 -3.90 3.50
CA TYR A 57 -33.37 -3.87 4.16
C TYR A 57 -33.42 -3.12 5.50
N GLU A 58 -34.03 -1.94 5.49
CA GLU A 58 -34.15 -1.09 6.67
C GLU A 58 -35.08 -1.71 7.72
N GLU A 59 -36.18 -2.34 7.30
CA GLU A 59 -37.06 -3.09 8.23
C GLU A 59 -36.31 -4.20 8.96
N LEU A 60 -35.53 -5.01 8.23
CA LEU A 60 -34.70 -6.06 8.83
C LEU A 60 -33.68 -5.46 9.81
N ARG A 61 -33.00 -4.39 9.40
CA ARG A 61 -31.98 -3.72 10.22
C ARG A 61 -32.58 -3.17 11.51
N GLU A 62 -33.66 -2.39 11.41
CA GLU A 62 -34.32 -1.80 12.56
C GLU A 62 -34.89 -2.84 13.52
N GLY A 63 -35.50 -3.90 12.99
CA GLY A 63 -36.06 -4.98 13.80
C GLY A 63 -34.98 -5.75 14.58
N LEU A 64 -33.84 -6.01 13.94
CA LEU A 64 -32.69 -6.65 14.59
C LEU A 64 -32.02 -5.74 15.63
N GLU A 65 -31.92 -4.45 15.34
CA GLU A 65 -31.22 -3.48 16.18
C GLU A 65 -32.01 -3.08 17.42
N LYS A 66 -33.31 -2.77 17.28
CA LYS A 66 -34.13 -2.26 18.38
C LYS A 66 -34.28 -3.25 19.53
N ASP A 67 -34.29 -4.55 19.23
CA ASP A 67 -34.50 -5.57 20.24
C ASP A 67 -33.21 -6.29 20.63
N PHE A 68 -32.46 -6.94 19.72
CA PHE A 68 -31.39 -7.86 20.13
C PHE A 68 -30.12 -7.21 20.68
N ILE A 69 -29.82 -5.98 20.24
CA ILE A 69 -28.69 -5.19 20.78
C ILE A 69 -28.99 -4.72 22.21
N LYS A 70 -30.28 -4.57 22.53
CA LYS A 70 -30.77 -4.20 23.85
C LYS A 70 -31.42 -5.44 24.48
N ASN A 71 -31.97 -5.34 25.68
CA ASN A 71 -32.92 -6.32 26.23
C ASN A 71 -32.49 -7.78 26.44
N TYR A 72 -31.27 -8.23 26.07
CA TYR A 72 -30.85 -9.63 26.19
C TYR A 72 -29.43 -9.78 26.72
N LYS A 73 -29.20 -10.86 27.46
CA LYS A 73 -27.87 -11.29 27.92
C LYS A 73 -27.76 -12.82 27.90
N ARG A 74 -26.55 -13.35 28.12
CA ARG A 74 -26.36 -14.77 28.39
C ARG A 74 -26.39 -15.05 29.89
N ASN A 75 -27.05 -16.15 30.26
CA ASN A 75 -27.04 -16.68 31.61
C ASN A 75 -25.86 -17.65 31.84
N GLU A 76 -25.77 -18.21 33.04
CA GLU A 76 -24.70 -19.15 33.44
C GLU A 76 -24.67 -20.44 32.60
N GLU A 77 -25.81 -20.85 32.04
CA GLU A 77 -25.92 -21.98 31.11
C GLU A 77 -25.61 -21.62 29.66
N ASN A 78 -25.13 -20.39 29.40
CA ASN A 78 -24.81 -19.87 28.08
C ASN A 78 -26.04 -19.81 27.14
N LYS A 79 -27.25 -19.68 27.70
CA LYS A 79 -28.51 -19.45 26.99
C LYS A 79 -28.89 -17.97 27.05
N TRP A 80 -29.64 -17.51 26.05
CA TRP A 80 -30.16 -16.15 26.05
C TRP A 80 -31.34 -16.00 27.00
N GLU A 81 -31.36 -14.91 27.76
CA GLU A 81 -32.49 -14.48 28.57
C GLU A 81 -32.78 -12.99 28.38
N LYS A 82 -34.04 -12.61 28.55
CA LYS A 82 -34.51 -11.23 28.39
C LYS A 82 -34.25 -10.45 29.68
N GLU A 83 -33.53 -9.35 29.57
CA GLU A 83 -33.30 -8.35 30.61
C GLU A 83 -33.48 -6.96 30.01
N GLU A 84 -34.63 -6.35 30.25
CA GLU A 84 -35.01 -5.06 29.66
C GLU A 84 -33.97 -3.96 29.95
N GLY A 85 -33.55 -3.25 28.90
CA GLY A 85 -32.53 -2.20 29.01
C GLY A 85 -31.08 -2.70 29.06
N HIS A 86 -30.84 -4.01 29.12
CA HIS A 86 -29.49 -4.57 29.08
C HIS A 86 -28.80 -4.28 27.74
N LYS A 87 -27.54 -3.84 27.76
CA LYS A 87 -26.74 -3.63 26.54
C LYS A 87 -26.02 -4.93 26.18
N ASN A 88 -26.49 -5.61 25.15
CA ASN A 88 -26.00 -6.94 24.76
C ASN A 88 -24.64 -6.87 24.06
N VAL A 89 -23.55 -6.78 24.84
CA VAL A 89 -22.16 -6.80 24.30
C VAL A 89 -21.84 -8.14 23.62
N GLU A 90 -22.55 -9.21 23.98
CA GLU A 90 -22.32 -10.56 23.47
C GLU A 90 -23.09 -10.85 22.16
N CYS A 91 -23.79 -9.86 21.60
CA CYS A 91 -24.56 -10.02 20.37
C CYS A 91 -23.70 -10.48 19.18
N CYS A 92 -22.42 -10.09 19.12
CA CYS A 92 -21.47 -10.60 18.12
C CYS A 92 -20.02 -10.54 18.60
N ALA A 93 -19.14 -11.29 17.92
CA ALA A 93 -17.72 -11.35 18.24
C ALA A 93 -17.03 -10.00 18.03
N GLU A 94 -17.45 -9.24 17.03
CA GLU A 94 -16.90 -7.94 16.65
C GLU A 94 -17.10 -6.89 17.76
N ILE A 95 -18.32 -6.73 18.27
CA ILE A 95 -18.63 -5.79 19.37
C ILE A 95 -17.91 -6.21 20.65
N LYS A 96 -18.00 -7.49 21.03
CA LYS A 96 -17.37 -8.03 22.24
C LYS A 96 -15.85 -7.79 22.26
N SER A 97 -15.17 -8.11 21.17
CA SER A 97 -13.72 -7.95 21.05
C SER A 97 -13.29 -6.49 20.97
N LEU A 98 -14.02 -5.63 20.25
CA LEU A 98 -13.71 -4.19 20.19
C LEU A 98 -13.90 -3.50 21.55
N LYS A 99 -14.99 -3.83 22.28
CA LYS A 99 -15.25 -3.28 23.62
C LYS A 99 -14.17 -3.69 24.61
N SER A 100 -13.85 -4.99 24.65
CA SER A 100 -12.83 -5.52 25.55
C SER A 100 -11.45 -4.90 25.27
N PHE A 101 -11.07 -4.77 24.00
CA PHE A 101 -9.83 -4.09 23.60
C PHE A 101 -9.83 -2.61 24.01
N TYR A 102 -10.95 -1.90 23.79
CA TYR A 102 -11.08 -0.51 24.18
C TYR A 102 -10.92 -0.32 25.69
N ASP A 103 -11.57 -1.16 26.50
CA ASP A 103 -11.49 -1.07 27.96
C ASP A 103 -10.06 -1.28 28.45
N ASP A 104 -9.35 -2.26 27.89
CA ASP A 104 -7.97 -2.54 28.25
C ASP A 104 -7.00 -1.43 27.83
N GLU A 105 -7.22 -0.81 26.68
CA GLU A 105 -6.41 0.35 26.26
C GLU A 105 -6.80 1.63 27.01
N LYS A 106 -8.07 1.83 27.38
CA LYS A 106 -8.57 2.99 28.14
C LYS A 106 -7.99 3.02 29.55
N LYS A 107 -7.77 1.85 30.18
CA LYS A 107 -7.03 1.73 31.45
C LYS A 107 -5.61 2.31 31.39
N LYS A 108 -4.98 2.25 30.20
CA LYS A 108 -3.62 2.78 29.96
C LYS A 108 -3.64 4.23 29.49
N ASN A 109 -4.75 4.69 28.91
CA ASN A 109 -4.91 6.02 28.35
C ASN A 109 -6.37 6.48 28.44
N SER A 110 -6.66 7.38 29.36
CA SER A 110 -8.03 7.87 29.62
C SER A 110 -8.68 8.58 28.43
N ASP A 111 -7.87 9.22 27.58
CA ASP A 111 -8.32 10.05 26.46
C ASP A 111 -8.35 9.26 25.13
N LEU A 112 -8.38 7.93 25.23
CA LEU A 112 -8.34 7.02 24.09
C LEU A 112 -9.50 7.28 23.12
N LYS A 113 -9.17 7.48 21.84
CA LYS A 113 -10.08 7.43 20.70
C LYS A 113 -9.86 6.15 19.91
N LEU A 114 -10.93 5.40 19.66
CA LEU A 114 -10.94 4.20 18.82
C LEU A 114 -11.48 4.55 17.43
N VAL A 115 -10.74 4.22 16.37
CA VAL A 115 -11.20 4.34 14.99
C VAL A 115 -11.27 2.97 14.35
N VAL A 116 -12.45 2.59 13.88
CA VAL A 116 -12.74 1.24 13.38
C VAL A 116 -12.97 1.28 11.87
N ASN A 117 -12.34 0.37 11.14
CA ASN A 117 -12.69 0.05 9.76
C ASN A 117 -13.30 -1.35 9.74
N LEU A 118 -14.55 -1.44 9.28
CA LEU A 118 -15.26 -2.71 9.11
C LEU A 118 -14.96 -3.27 7.72
N VAL A 119 -14.62 -4.56 7.63
CA VAL A 119 -14.34 -5.25 6.37
C VAL A 119 -15.36 -6.36 6.19
N ALA A 120 -16.31 -6.15 5.28
CA ALA A 120 -17.45 -7.04 5.05
C ALA A 120 -17.40 -7.70 3.66
N THR A 121 -18.06 -8.84 3.50
CA THR A 121 -18.21 -9.49 2.19
C THR A 121 -19.34 -8.83 1.40
N LYS A 122 -19.33 -8.96 0.05
CA LYS A 122 -20.46 -8.49 -0.79
C LYS A 122 -21.71 -9.39 -0.73
N THR A 123 -22.10 -9.81 0.47
CA THR A 123 -23.35 -10.53 0.72
C THR A 123 -24.28 -9.65 1.55
N VAL A 124 -25.59 -9.82 1.40
CA VAL A 124 -26.59 -9.07 2.18
C VAL A 124 -26.34 -9.26 3.67
N ALA A 125 -26.19 -10.51 4.12
CA ALA A 125 -25.98 -10.85 5.52
C ALA A 125 -24.74 -10.16 6.16
N SER A 126 -23.59 -10.16 5.48
CA SER A 126 -22.36 -9.54 6.01
C SER A 126 -22.46 -8.01 6.01
N HIS A 127 -23.08 -7.42 4.99
CA HIS A 127 -23.31 -5.98 4.93
C HIS A 127 -24.29 -5.51 6.02
N LEU A 128 -25.41 -6.23 6.19
CA LEU A 128 -26.40 -5.97 7.23
C LEU A 128 -25.75 -6.00 8.62
N CYS A 129 -24.94 -7.03 8.90
CA CYS A 129 -24.17 -7.08 10.15
C CYS A 129 -23.23 -5.88 10.31
N ALA A 130 -22.55 -5.46 9.23
CA ALA A 130 -21.62 -4.33 9.29
C ALA A 130 -22.34 -3.00 9.57
N ASP A 131 -23.51 -2.76 8.98
CA ASP A 131 -24.33 -1.58 9.26
C ASP A 131 -24.84 -1.59 10.70
N ILE A 132 -25.41 -2.71 11.16
CA ILE A 132 -25.87 -2.86 12.55
C ILE A 132 -24.71 -2.62 13.54
N ILE A 133 -23.54 -3.23 13.32
CA ILE A 133 -22.36 -3.03 14.17
C ILE A 133 -21.92 -1.56 14.16
N LYS A 134 -21.93 -0.92 12.99
CA LYS A 134 -21.51 0.48 12.85
C LYS A 134 -22.37 1.41 13.71
N GLU A 135 -23.69 1.22 13.70
CA GLU A 135 -24.64 2.04 14.46
C GLU A 135 -24.64 1.70 15.95
N ALA A 136 -24.44 0.43 16.29
CA ALA A 136 -24.45 -0.04 17.67
C ALA A 136 -23.17 0.33 18.45
N LEU A 137 -22.01 0.40 17.80
CA LEU A 137 -20.71 0.60 18.47
C LEU A 137 -20.67 1.80 19.43
N PRO A 138 -21.16 3.01 19.08
CA PRO A 138 -21.22 4.15 19.99
C PRO A 138 -22.05 3.92 21.25
N THR A 139 -22.99 2.98 21.25
CA THR A 139 -23.78 2.63 22.45
C THR A 139 -22.95 1.84 23.47
N PHE A 140 -21.88 1.18 23.02
CA PHE A 140 -20.99 0.37 23.82
C PHE A 140 -19.66 1.07 24.15
N ILE A 141 -19.20 2.00 23.30
CA ILE A 141 -17.87 2.62 23.40
C ILE A 141 -17.99 4.16 23.27
N ASP A 142 -17.63 4.89 24.33
CA ASP A 142 -17.86 6.35 24.42
C ASP A 142 -17.11 7.20 23.37
N ASN A 143 -15.93 6.75 22.91
CA ASN A 143 -15.06 7.50 22.00
C ASN A 143 -14.64 6.65 20.80
N VAL A 144 -15.63 6.10 20.10
CA VAL A 144 -15.45 5.31 18.88
C VAL A 144 -15.92 6.07 17.64
N GLU A 145 -15.18 5.93 16.55
CA GLU A 145 -15.56 6.38 15.22
C GLU A 145 -15.44 5.22 14.24
N VAL A 146 -16.52 4.89 13.55
CA VAL A 146 -16.47 3.93 12.44
C VAL A 146 -16.20 4.70 11.15
N GLU A 147 -14.98 4.59 10.65
CA GLU A 147 -14.50 5.37 9.51
C GLU A 147 -15.11 4.91 8.18
N ALA A 148 -15.21 3.60 7.99
CA ALA A 148 -15.70 3.02 6.75
C ALA A 148 -16.16 1.57 6.95
N ILE A 149 -17.09 1.17 6.07
CA ILE A 149 -17.37 -0.23 5.73
C ILE A 149 -16.75 -0.48 4.36
N GLU A 150 -15.72 -1.32 4.32
CA GLU A 150 -15.01 -1.69 3.09
C GLU A 150 -15.48 -3.06 2.62
N LEU A 151 -16.01 -3.13 1.40
CA LEU A 151 -16.59 -4.34 0.84
C LEU A 151 -15.56 -5.14 0.04
N VAL A 152 -15.46 -6.43 0.35
CA VAL A 152 -14.53 -7.35 -0.29
C VAL A 152 -15.27 -8.30 -1.22
N GLU A 153 -14.84 -8.32 -2.48
CA GLU A 153 -15.40 -9.21 -3.50
C GLU A 153 -14.80 -10.61 -3.44
N GLY A 154 -15.64 -11.62 -3.65
CA GLY A 154 -15.21 -13.01 -3.84
C GLY A 154 -14.91 -13.75 -2.55
N MET A 155 -15.35 -13.25 -1.40
CA MET A 155 -15.24 -13.94 -0.10
C MET A 155 -16.45 -14.84 0.20
N ASP A 156 -16.91 -15.57 -0.81
CA ASP A 156 -18.07 -16.46 -0.68
C ASP A 156 -17.64 -17.76 0.04
N PRO A 157 -18.24 -18.10 1.20
CA PRO A 157 -17.88 -19.32 1.93
C PRO A 157 -18.22 -20.60 1.14
N ASN A 158 -19.16 -20.53 0.20
CA ASN A 158 -19.62 -21.67 -0.59
C ASN A 158 -18.84 -21.83 -1.91
N ASP A 159 -17.99 -20.88 -2.29
CA ASP A 159 -17.19 -20.92 -3.52
C ASP A 159 -15.69 -20.79 -3.21
N SER A 160 -15.07 -21.92 -2.89
CA SER A 160 -13.63 -22.02 -2.57
C SER A 160 -12.72 -21.58 -3.72
N LYS A 161 -13.17 -21.73 -4.97
CA LYS A 161 -12.41 -21.31 -6.16
C LYS A 161 -12.40 -19.79 -6.26
N LYS A 162 -13.57 -19.15 -6.16
CA LYS A 162 -13.69 -17.69 -6.15
C LYS A 162 -12.99 -17.07 -4.95
N PHE A 163 -13.06 -17.71 -3.79
CA PHE A 163 -12.30 -17.32 -2.59
C PHE A 163 -10.79 -17.27 -2.86
N SER A 164 -10.22 -18.35 -3.38
CA SER A 164 -8.77 -18.46 -3.62
C SER A 164 -8.29 -17.62 -4.80
N GLU A 165 -9.07 -17.50 -5.89
CA GLU A 165 -8.66 -16.79 -7.10
C GLU A 165 -8.88 -15.27 -7.02
N LYS A 166 -9.92 -14.83 -6.28
CA LYS A 166 -10.38 -13.43 -6.22
C LYS A 166 -10.51 -12.91 -4.78
N GLY A 167 -11.12 -13.67 -3.87
CA GLY A 167 -11.39 -13.26 -2.48
C GLY A 167 -10.18 -12.75 -1.71
N VAL A 168 -9.13 -13.58 -1.63
CA VAL A 168 -7.87 -13.22 -0.93
C VAL A 168 -7.23 -11.96 -1.53
N ASN A 169 -7.33 -11.80 -2.85
CA ASN A 169 -6.80 -10.65 -3.59
C ASN A 169 -7.51 -9.36 -3.22
N SER A 170 -8.83 -9.41 -3.22
CA SER A 170 -9.67 -8.29 -2.82
C SER A 170 -9.42 -7.93 -1.36
N LEU A 171 -9.25 -8.92 -0.48
CA LEU A 171 -8.96 -8.70 0.94
C LEU A 171 -7.64 -7.94 1.12
N PHE A 172 -6.53 -8.44 0.56
CA PHE A 172 -5.24 -7.75 0.70
C PHE A 172 -5.27 -6.33 0.12
N LYS A 173 -5.93 -6.10 -1.03
CA LYS A 173 -6.10 -4.75 -1.58
C LYS A 173 -6.85 -3.82 -0.63
N VAL A 174 -7.90 -4.29 0.02
CA VAL A 174 -8.66 -3.51 1.00
C VAL A 174 -7.80 -3.24 2.24
N LEU A 175 -7.09 -4.24 2.75
CA LEU A 175 -6.19 -4.06 3.90
C LEU A 175 -5.08 -3.05 3.58
N GLU A 176 -4.40 -3.21 2.45
CA GLU A 176 -3.39 -2.27 1.96
C GLU A 176 -3.97 -0.86 1.78
N LYS A 177 -5.19 -0.73 1.22
CA LYS A 177 -5.87 0.57 1.09
C LYS A 177 -6.10 1.21 2.45
N ILE A 178 -6.61 0.47 3.44
CA ILE A 178 -6.88 0.98 4.79
C ILE A 178 -5.58 1.38 5.48
N THR A 179 -4.52 0.57 5.36
CA THR A 179 -3.22 0.85 6.01
C THR A 179 -2.46 1.98 5.32
N ASN A 180 -2.53 2.10 3.99
CA ASN A 180 -1.79 3.10 3.20
C ASN A 180 -2.50 4.46 3.11
N LYS A 181 -3.85 4.52 3.20
CA LYS A 181 -4.67 5.76 3.15
C LYS A 181 -4.24 6.87 4.11
N ARG A 182 -3.39 6.58 5.10
CA ARG A 182 -3.07 7.49 6.20
C ARG A 182 -1.67 8.04 6.23
N GLU A 183 -0.78 7.61 5.33
CA GLU A 183 0.44 8.38 5.02
C GLU A 183 0.10 9.76 4.41
N GLU A 184 -1.09 9.90 3.80
CA GLU A 184 -1.52 11.17 3.20
C GLU A 184 -2.08 12.19 4.20
N LYS A 185 -2.56 11.77 5.39
CA LYS A 185 -3.26 12.65 6.35
C LYS A 185 -2.49 12.98 7.62
N CYS A 186 -1.46 12.23 7.97
CA CYS A 186 -0.56 12.57 9.07
C CYS A 186 0.68 13.23 8.47
N GLY A 187 0.75 14.58 8.58
CA GLY A 187 1.87 15.45 8.20
C GLY A 187 3.04 14.81 7.45
N LYS A 188 3.16 15.12 6.16
CA LYS A 188 4.33 14.81 5.34
C LYS A 188 5.60 15.25 6.06
N GLY A 189 6.47 14.30 6.38
CA GLY A 189 7.68 14.55 7.16
C GLY A 189 8.46 13.31 7.57
N VAL A 190 7.95 12.10 7.32
CA VAL A 190 8.74 10.87 7.43
C VAL A 190 8.86 10.23 6.05
N ARG A 191 9.72 10.82 5.21
CA ARG A 191 10.33 10.11 4.07
C ARG A 191 11.39 9.17 4.64
N GLY A 192 10.95 8.01 5.07
CA GLY A 192 11.81 6.91 5.50
C GLY A 192 10.96 5.68 5.66
N ASN A 193 11.16 4.68 4.79
CA ASN A 193 10.52 3.35 4.78
C ASN A 193 9.42 3.19 5.83
N THR A 194 8.26 3.79 5.58
CA THR A 194 7.17 3.74 6.54
C THR A 194 6.59 2.33 6.48
N ARG A 195 6.87 1.58 7.55
CA ARG A 195 6.29 0.28 7.84
C ARG A 195 4.80 0.30 7.52
N ILE A 196 4.31 -0.74 6.86
CA ILE A 196 2.88 -0.91 6.59
C ILE A 196 2.17 -0.99 7.94
N GLY A 197 1.57 0.12 8.38
CA GLY A 197 0.87 0.21 9.65
C GLY A 197 1.67 0.90 10.76
N SER A 198 0.97 1.76 11.49
CA SER A 198 1.49 2.44 12.67
C SER A 198 1.51 1.50 13.88
N GLU A 199 2.32 1.80 14.90
CA GLU A 199 2.28 1.10 16.20
C GLU A 199 0.89 1.10 16.86
N ASN A 200 -0.01 1.97 16.40
CA ASN A 200 -1.38 2.15 16.87
C ASN A 200 -2.43 1.48 15.99
N THR A 201 -2.01 0.74 14.95
CA THR A 201 -2.89 -0.03 14.08
C THR A 201 -2.95 -1.47 14.55
N PHE A 202 -4.17 -2.00 14.62
CA PHE A 202 -4.47 -3.36 15.03
C PHE A 202 -5.39 -4.02 14.01
N VAL A 203 -5.23 -5.32 13.82
CA VAL A 203 -6.19 -6.14 13.07
C VAL A 203 -6.90 -7.06 14.04
N ASN A 204 -8.22 -6.94 14.12
CA ASN A 204 -9.06 -7.85 14.88
C ASN A 204 -9.28 -9.13 14.08
N ILE A 205 -8.71 -10.23 14.57
CA ILE A 205 -8.83 -11.56 13.98
C ILE A 205 -9.86 -12.43 14.72
N SER A 206 -10.61 -11.85 15.68
CA SER A 206 -11.63 -12.56 16.47
C SER A 206 -12.94 -12.77 15.71
N GLY A 207 -13.31 -11.79 14.88
CA GLY A 207 -14.58 -11.77 14.14
C GLY A 207 -14.41 -12.14 12.66
N GLY A 208 -15.52 -12.40 11.97
CA GLY A 208 -15.50 -12.75 10.56
C GLY A 208 -15.35 -14.24 10.23
N TYR A 209 -15.11 -14.49 8.94
CA TYR A 209 -14.97 -15.84 8.42
C TYR A 209 -13.62 -16.45 8.84
N LYS A 210 -13.64 -17.58 9.57
CA LYS A 210 -12.43 -18.20 10.18
C LYS A 210 -11.31 -18.51 9.18
N VAL A 211 -11.66 -18.78 7.91
CA VAL A 211 -10.69 -18.98 6.82
C VAL A 211 -9.79 -17.76 6.59
N LEU A 212 -10.20 -16.56 7.03
CA LEU A 212 -9.40 -15.34 6.89
C LEU A 212 -8.28 -15.23 7.92
N ILE A 213 -8.40 -15.90 9.08
CA ILE A 213 -7.44 -15.79 10.19
C ILE A 213 -6.00 -16.03 9.73
N PRO A 214 -5.68 -17.10 8.96
CA PRO A 214 -4.31 -17.30 8.46
C PRO A 214 -3.81 -16.16 7.57
N TYR A 215 -4.66 -15.64 6.67
CA TYR A 215 -4.27 -14.55 5.77
C TYR A 215 -4.07 -13.22 6.51
N LEU A 216 -4.95 -12.91 7.46
CA LEU A 216 -4.81 -11.74 8.34
C LEU A 216 -3.55 -11.85 9.20
N THR A 217 -3.24 -13.05 9.70
CA THR A 217 -2.02 -13.29 10.48
C THR A 217 -0.76 -13.10 9.63
N ILE A 218 -0.72 -13.64 8.40
CA ILE A 218 0.41 -13.41 7.48
C ILE A 218 0.57 -11.91 7.19
N PHE A 219 -0.55 -11.22 6.93
CA PHE A 219 -0.55 -9.79 6.66
C PHE A 219 -0.01 -9.00 7.85
N THR A 220 -0.50 -9.24 9.07
CA THR A 220 -0.07 -8.51 10.26
C THR A 220 1.41 -8.73 10.56
N GLN A 221 1.88 -9.97 10.44
CA GLN A 221 3.29 -10.30 10.68
C GLN A 221 4.23 -9.63 9.68
N LEU A 222 3.94 -9.73 8.37
CA LEU A 222 4.80 -9.12 7.34
C LEU A 222 4.73 -7.60 7.28
N CYS A 223 3.63 -7.01 7.77
CA CYS A 223 3.47 -5.56 7.83
C CYS A 223 4.01 -4.97 9.15
N GLY A 224 4.27 -5.78 10.17
CA GLY A 224 4.63 -5.30 11.51
C GLY A 224 3.44 -4.69 12.27
N ILE A 225 2.22 -5.15 11.97
CA ILE A 225 0.97 -4.72 12.61
C ILE A 225 0.63 -5.72 13.73
N LYS A 226 0.10 -5.25 14.85
CA LYS A 226 -0.38 -6.14 15.92
C LYS A 226 -1.75 -6.70 15.56
N SER A 227 -2.03 -7.95 15.92
CA SER A 227 -3.40 -8.47 15.88
C SER A 227 -4.00 -8.56 17.27
N ILE A 228 -5.33 -8.45 17.36
CA ILE A 228 -6.09 -8.69 18.58
C ILE A 228 -7.00 -9.91 18.38
N TYR A 229 -7.11 -10.74 19.40
CA TYR A 229 -7.94 -11.94 19.41
C TYR A 229 -8.68 -12.05 20.75
N SER A 230 -9.98 -12.26 20.70
CA SER A 230 -10.80 -12.55 21.87
C SER A 230 -10.52 -13.97 22.33
N TYR A 231 -10.04 -14.14 23.55
CA TYR A 231 -9.83 -15.47 24.11
C TYR A 231 -11.19 -16.13 24.38
N GLU A 232 -11.38 -17.32 23.83
CA GLU A 232 -12.65 -18.03 23.81
C GLU A 232 -13.25 -18.14 25.21
N ASN A 233 -14.57 -17.95 25.32
CA ASN A 233 -15.34 -18.00 26.57
C ASN A 233 -14.88 -17.03 27.67
N THR A 234 -14.18 -15.95 27.32
CA THR A 234 -13.82 -14.89 28.28
C THR A 234 -14.13 -13.50 27.71
N ASN A 235 -14.05 -12.48 28.57
CA ASN A 235 -14.05 -11.06 28.17
C ASN A 235 -12.63 -10.51 27.98
N THR A 236 -11.66 -11.40 27.76
CA THR A 236 -10.25 -11.02 27.63
C THR A 236 -9.87 -10.97 26.16
N VAL A 237 -9.23 -9.88 25.75
CA VAL A 237 -8.59 -9.77 24.43
C VAL A 237 -7.09 -9.88 24.62
N ILE A 238 -6.48 -10.79 23.87
CA ILE A 238 -5.03 -10.88 23.78
C ILE A 238 -4.55 -10.07 22.57
N THR A 239 -3.44 -9.38 22.76
CA THR A 239 -2.69 -8.75 21.66
C THR A 239 -1.58 -9.69 21.24
N ILE A 240 -1.60 -10.14 19.99
CA ILE A 240 -0.56 -10.97 19.40
C ILE A 240 0.52 -10.03 18.86
N PRO A 241 1.75 -10.07 19.41
CA PRO A 241 2.84 -9.23 18.93
C PRO A 241 3.30 -9.69 17.53
N SER A 242 3.95 -8.78 16.82
CA SER A 242 4.66 -9.14 15.59
C SER A 242 5.96 -9.86 15.98
N LEU A 243 6.12 -11.09 15.47
CA LEU A 243 7.38 -11.81 15.47
C LEU A 243 8.30 -11.16 14.42
N PRO A 244 9.63 -11.33 14.56
CA PRO A 244 10.60 -10.91 13.54
C PRO A 244 10.56 -11.85 12.31
N VAL A 245 9.36 -12.14 11.80
CA VAL A 245 9.15 -12.91 10.57
C VAL A 245 9.47 -11.99 9.39
N GLN A 246 10.44 -12.41 8.60
CA GLN A 246 10.83 -11.69 7.39
C GLN A 246 10.57 -12.56 6.16
N VAL A 247 10.55 -11.90 5.01
CA VAL A 247 10.65 -12.59 3.73
C VAL A 247 12.00 -13.30 3.65
N ASP A 248 11.99 -14.53 3.11
CA ASP A 248 13.23 -15.19 2.68
C ASP A 248 13.85 -14.35 1.55
N TRP A 249 14.85 -13.53 1.90
CA TRP A 249 15.50 -12.61 0.98
C TRP A 249 16.28 -13.34 -0.11
N ALA A 250 16.88 -14.50 0.19
CA ALA A 250 17.57 -15.31 -0.81
C ALA A 250 16.58 -15.81 -1.88
N PHE A 251 15.39 -16.25 -1.45
CA PHE A 251 14.29 -16.56 -2.36
C PHE A 251 13.81 -15.31 -3.11
N ALA A 252 13.53 -14.21 -2.41
CA ALA A 252 13.05 -12.99 -3.04
C ALA A 252 13.99 -12.50 -4.14
N GLU A 253 15.29 -12.42 -3.88
CA GLU A 253 16.32 -12.01 -4.85
C GLU A 253 16.37 -12.94 -6.06
N ALA A 254 16.44 -14.25 -5.83
CA ALA A 254 16.54 -15.24 -6.90
C ALA A 254 15.34 -15.20 -7.86
N TYR A 255 14.16 -14.90 -7.32
CA TYR A 255 12.90 -14.98 -8.06
C TYR A 255 12.30 -13.63 -8.44
N TYR A 256 12.79 -12.51 -7.90
CA TYR A 256 12.25 -11.16 -8.14
C TYR A 256 12.10 -10.80 -9.63
N PRO A 257 13.07 -11.06 -10.52
CA PRO A 257 12.89 -10.77 -11.95
C PRO A 257 11.68 -11.50 -12.55
N PHE A 258 11.48 -12.76 -12.17
CA PHE A 258 10.41 -13.61 -12.67
C PHE A 258 9.07 -13.25 -12.05
N LEU A 259 9.04 -12.92 -10.75
CA LEU A 259 7.84 -12.51 -10.05
C LEU A 259 7.35 -11.12 -10.51
N GLY A 260 8.27 -10.18 -10.72
CA GLY A 260 7.96 -8.82 -11.13
C GLY A 260 7.41 -8.73 -12.55
N SER A 261 7.75 -9.68 -13.44
CA SER A 261 7.24 -9.73 -14.82
C SER A 261 7.09 -11.17 -15.34
N PRO A 262 6.15 -11.97 -14.82
CA PRO A 262 6.02 -13.40 -15.13
C PRO A 262 5.90 -13.68 -16.64
N ASN A 263 5.11 -12.86 -17.34
CA ASN A 263 4.90 -12.91 -18.79
C ASN A 263 6.19 -12.86 -19.64
N ALA A 264 7.27 -12.26 -19.12
CA ALA A 264 8.49 -12.07 -19.91
C ALA A 264 9.38 -13.33 -20.00
N PHE A 265 9.09 -14.37 -19.20
CA PHE A 265 10.02 -15.49 -18.98
C PHE A 265 9.49 -16.87 -19.40
N GLY A 266 8.35 -16.94 -20.12
CA GLY A 266 7.81 -18.19 -20.68
C GLY A 266 7.71 -19.33 -19.65
N ASN A 267 8.01 -20.57 -20.03
CA ASN A 267 7.99 -21.73 -19.12
C ASN A 267 9.37 -22.03 -18.49
N SER A 268 10.02 -21.02 -17.92
CA SER A 268 11.32 -21.21 -17.26
C SER A 268 11.22 -21.99 -15.93
N LYS A 269 12.31 -22.69 -15.54
CA LYS A 269 12.40 -23.41 -14.25
C LYS A 269 12.06 -22.51 -13.05
N PRO A 270 12.54 -21.25 -12.97
CA PRO A 270 12.16 -20.37 -11.87
C PRO A 270 10.66 -20.08 -11.80
N LEU A 271 10.02 -19.94 -12.96
CA LEU A 271 8.58 -19.74 -13.03
C LEU A 271 7.80 -20.99 -12.57
N LYS A 272 8.30 -22.19 -12.85
CA LYS A 272 7.72 -23.43 -12.31
C LYS A 272 7.75 -23.43 -10.77
N THR A 273 8.88 -23.06 -10.17
CA THR A 273 8.96 -22.94 -8.70
C THR A 273 7.96 -21.92 -8.15
N LEU A 274 7.81 -20.76 -8.80
CA LEU A 274 6.82 -19.76 -8.39
C LEU A 274 5.37 -20.24 -8.51
N LYS A 275 5.07 -21.09 -9.50
CA LYS A 275 3.75 -21.75 -9.63
C LYS A 275 3.53 -22.78 -8.52
N ASP A 276 4.54 -23.60 -8.22
CA ASP A 276 4.47 -24.62 -7.17
C ASP A 276 4.24 -23.97 -5.80
N LYS A 277 4.84 -22.81 -5.56
CA LYS A 277 4.63 -21.96 -4.36
C LYS A 277 3.36 -21.13 -4.39
N LYS A 278 2.52 -21.26 -5.43
CA LYS A 278 1.27 -20.49 -5.62
C LYS A 278 1.48 -18.96 -5.55
N LEU A 279 2.62 -18.47 -6.02
CA LEU A 279 2.89 -17.03 -6.21
C LEU A 279 2.58 -16.58 -7.64
N VAL A 280 2.68 -17.49 -8.60
CA VAL A 280 2.28 -17.27 -10.00
C VAL A 280 1.17 -18.25 -10.35
N ARG A 281 0.19 -17.81 -11.16
CA ARG A 281 -0.92 -18.65 -11.61
C ARG A 281 -0.41 -19.76 -12.54
N GLY A 282 -1.23 -20.81 -12.72
CA GLY A 282 -0.87 -21.96 -13.56
C GLY A 282 -0.48 -21.57 -15.00
N ASP A 283 -1.07 -20.49 -15.53
CA ASP A 283 -0.74 -19.92 -16.83
C ASP A 283 0.70 -19.39 -16.95
N GLY A 284 1.37 -19.09 -15.83
CA GLY A 284 2.70 -18.46 -15.80
C GLY A 284 2.71 -16.98 -16.16
N LYS A 285 1.54 -16.39 -16.39
CA LYS A 285 1.42 -15.05 -16.96
C LYS A 285 1.16 -14.00 -15.91
N SER A 286 0.47 -14.39 -14.85
CA SER A 286 0.00 -13.47 -13.82
C SER A 286 0.30 -13.98 -12.42
N ARG A 287 0.44 -13.06 -11.46
CA ARG A 287 0.61 -13.41 -10.06
C ARG A 287 -0.71 -13.88 -9.45
N THR A 288 -0.62 -14.75 -8.46
CA THR A 288 -1.73 -15.03 -7.54
C THR A 288 -1.91 -13.85 -6.58
N PRO A 289 -2.98 -13.82 -5.77
CA PRO A 289 -3.08 -12.86 -4.68
C PRO A 289 -1.88 -12.79 -3.75
N LEU A 290 -1.45 -13.96 -3.29
CA LEU A 290 -0.30 -14.08 -2.41
C LEU A 290 0.97 -13.63 -3.12
N GLY A 291 1.10 -13.90 -4.42
CA GLY A 291 2.21 -13.43 -5.24
C GLY A 291 2.25 -11.92 -5.44
N GLU A 292 1.10 -11.25 -5.59
CA GLU A 292 1.04 -9.79 -5.67
C GLU A 292 1.44 -9.17 -4.34
N PHE A 293 0.87 -9.65 -3.22
CA PHE A 293 1.22 -9.18 -1.88
C PHE A 293 2.71 -9.41 -1.58
N PHE A 294 3.24 -10.61 -1.86
CA PHE A 294 4.66 -10.92 -1.71
C PHE A 294 5.53 -10.00 -2.59
N ASN A 295 5.14 -9.77 -3.84
CA ASN A 295 5.85 -8.85 -4.73
C ASN A 295 5.83 -7.41 -4.19
N ASN A 296 4.74 -6.96 -3.58
CA ASN A 296 4.63 -5.64 -2.97
C ASN A 296 5.58 -5.49 -1.77
N VAL A 297 5.64 -6.50 -0.89
CA VAL A 297 6.59 -6.52 0.23
C VAL A 297 8.03 -6.48 -0.29
N VAL A 298 8.34 -7.30 -1.29
CA VAL A 298 9.67 -7.34 -1.92
C VAL A 298 10.01 -6.02 -2.63
N GLU A 299 9.08 -5.39 -3.37
CA GLU A 299 9.35 -4.12 -4.06
C GLU A 299 9.62 -2.96 -3.10
N LYS A 300 9.12 -3.03 -1.87
CA LYS A 300 9.35 -2.01 -0.83
C LYS A 300 10.71 -2.16 -0.14
N GLU A 301 11.07 -3.39 0.19
CA GLU A 301 12.16 -3.66 1.13
C GLU A 301 13.41 -4.26 0.44
N LEU A 302 13.27 -4.88 -0.73
CA LEU A 302 14.41 -5.50 -1.41
C LEU A 302 15.33 -4.45 -2.02
N HIS A 303 16.62 -4.54 -1.72
CA HIS A 303 17.62 -3.57 -2.17
C HIS A 303 17.80 -3.49 -3.70
N VAL A 304 17.42 -4.54 -4.45
CA VAL A 304 17.40 -4.54 -5.92
C VAL A 304 16.03 -4.21 -6.53
N SER A 305 15.05 -3.83 -5.72
CA SER A 305 13.74 -3.43 -6.22
C SER A 305 13.82 -2.17 -7.07
N LYS A 306 12.78 -1.89 -7.87
CA LYS A 306 12.72 -0.66 -8.69
C LYS A 306 12.78 0.59 -7.82
N THR A 307 12.14 0.52 -6.65
CA THR A 307 12.07 1.61 -5.69
C THR A 307 13.45 1.92 -5.14
N VAL A 308 14.16 0.91 -4.62
CA VAL A 308 15.49 1.10 -4.05
C VAL A 308 16.54 1.43 -5.11
N MET A 309 16.49 0.79 -6.28
CA MET A 309 17.37 1.12 -7.40
C MET A 309 17.16 2.54 -7.91
N GLY A 310 15.92 3.06 -7.89
CA GLY A 310 15.64 4.46 -8.20
C GLY A 310 16.46 5.40 -7.33
N TYR A 311 16.33 5.25 -6.01
CA TYR A 311 17.10 6.05 -5.04
C TYR A 311 18.61 5.86 -5.18
N PHE A 312 19.07 4.64 -5.46
CA PHE A 312 20.48 4.37 -5.68
C PHE A 312 21.04 5.13 -6.90
N PHE A 313 20.38 5.05 -8.06
CA PHE A 313 20.82 5.77 -9.26
C PHE A 313 20.68 7.28 -9.13
N GLU A 314 19.66 7.75 -8.41
CA GLU A 314 19.54 9.17 -8.01
C GLU A 314 20.75 9.62 -7.20
N TYR A 315 21.13 8.86 -6.18
CA TYR A 315 22.29 9.16 -5.34
C TYR A 315 23.61 9.11 -6.14
N LYS A 316 23.79 8.12 -7.01
CA LYS A 316 24.97 8.05 -7.90
C LYS A 316 25.08 9.25 -8.84
N LEU A 317 23.95 9.74 -9.32
CA LEU A 317 23.91 10.94 -10.16
C LEU A 317 24.19 12.22 -9.35
N TYR A 318 23.70 12.29 -8.11
CA TYR A 318 24.01 13.35 -7.17
C TYR A 318 25.52 13.42 -6.88
N GLU A 319 26.15 12.30 -6.51
CA GLU A 319 27.61 12.20 -6.32
C GLU A 319 28.35 12.64 -7.58
N TYR A 320 27.91 12.16 -8.75
CA TYR A 320 28.54 12.50 -10.03
C TYR A 320 28.53 14.01 -10.31
N TYR A 321 27.41 14.70 -10.09
CA TYR A 321 27.33 16.15 -10.36
C TYR A 321 28.05 17.01 -9.32
N ILE A 322 28.28 16.52 -8.11
CA ILE A 322 29.16 17.19 -7.14
C ILE A 322 30.59 17.20 -7.66
N ASP A 323 31.08 16.03 -8.09
CA ASP A 323 32.46 15.87 -8.55
C ASP A 323 32.67 16.40 -9.98
N ASN A 324 31.60 16.47 -10.77
CA ASN A 324 31.62 16.87 -12.19
C ASN A 324 30.51 17.89 -12.50
N PRO A 325 30.68 19.17 -12.08
CA PRO A 325 29.70 20.21 -12.29
C PRO A 325 29.26 20.34 -13.76
N TYR A 326 27.95 20.45 -14.00
CA TYR A 326 27.45 20.62 -15.36
C TYR A 326 27.78 22.01 -15.90
N LYS A 327 28.43 22.05 -17.07
CA LYS A 327 28.87 23.27 -17.78
C LYS A 327 29.74 24.22 -16.94
N GLU A 328 30.40 23.75 -15.88
CA GLU A 328 31.11 24.56 -14.85
C GLU A 328 30.26 25.62 -14.13
N ARG A 329 29.13 26.05 -14.72
CA ARG A 329 28.21 27.04 -14.20
C ARG A 329 27.35 26.48 -13.07
N TYR A 330 26.87 25.25 -13.20
CA TYR A 330 25.91 24.65 -12.26
C TYR A 330 26.65 23.83 -11.19
N LYS A 331 27.30 24.53 -10.25
CA LYS A 331 28.18 23.93 -9.21
C LYS A 331 27.44 23.44 -7.97
N TYR A 332 26.20 23.84 -7.77
CA TYR A 332 25.44 23.50 -6.56
C TYR A 332 24.37 22.48 -6.91
N VAL A 333 24.42 21.34 -6.22
CA VAL A 333 23.52 20.21 -6.44
C VAL A 333 22.65 20.00 -5.21
N ARG A 334 21.34 19.88 -5.41
CA ARG A 334 20.36 19.44 -4.41
C ARG A 334 19.69 18.16 -4.88
N HIS A 335 19.29 17.33 -3.93
CA HIS A 335 18.53 16.11 -4.18
C HIS A 335 17.24 16.11 -3.35
N GLY A 336 16.21 15.41 -3.80
CA GLY A 336 14.93 15.24 -3.10
C GLY A 336 14.15 16.54 -2.84
N ILE A 337 14.11 17.46 -3.81
CA ILE A 337 13.52 18.79 -3.65
C ILE A 337 12.00 18.73 -3.63
N GLU A 338 11.39 19.40 -2.65
CA GLU A 338 9.94 19.61 -2.57
C GLU A 338 9.62 21.06 -2.96
N VAL A 339 8.81 21.23 -4.02
CA VAL A 339 8.31 22.55 -4.44
C VAL A 339 6.99 22.81 -3.75
N MET A 340 6.96 23.85 -2.92
CA MET A 340 5.81 24.20 -2.10
C MET A 340 5.06 25.40 -2.68
N LYS A 341 3.77 25.51 -2.35
CA LYS A 341 2.97 26.70 -2.62
C LYS A 341 3.26 27.77 -1.57
N ASN A 342 3.72 28.93 -2.01
CA ASN A 342 3.85 30.14 -1.19
C ASN A 342 2.46 30.73 -0.93
N GLY A 343 2.10 30.90 0.34
CA GLY A 343 0.88 31.55 0.80
C GLY A 343 1.17 32.51 1.94
N SER A 344 0.67 33.74 1.81
CA SER A 344 0.78 34.85 2.75
C SER A 344 0.10 34.52 4.08
N SER A 345 0.81 34.75 5.19
CA SER A 345 0.25 34.72 6.54
C SER A 345 -0.82 35.80 6.71
N ILE A 346 -2.10 35.42 6.83
CA ILE A 346 -3.09 36.21 7.58
C ILE A 346 -3.85 35.22 8.46
N GLY A 347 -3.56 35.27 9.77
CA GLY A 347 -4.32 34.58 10.82
C GLY A 347 -3.73 33.25 11.27
N LYS A 348 -2.83 33.31 12.26
CA LYS A 348 -2.49 32.28 13.26
C LYS A 348 -2.60 30.80 12.81
N ILE A 349 -1.53 30.30 12.21
CA ILE A 349 -0.80 29.03 12.46
C ILE A 349 0.07 28.84 11.21
N SER A 350 1.34 29.23 11.28
CA SER A 350 2.32 28.97 10.22
C SER A 350 2.79 27.51 10.34
N SER A 351 2.22 26.61 9.55
CA SER A 351 2.74 25.25 9.40
C SER A 351 2.47 24.71 7.98
N MET A 352 3.55 24.58 7.20
CA MET A 352 3.69 23.85 5.93
C MET A 352 2.80 24.30 4.75
N GLY A 353 3.42 24.88 3.72
CA GLY A 353 2.77 25.07 2.42
C GLY A 353 2.49 23.73 1.72
N ASP A 354 1.42 23.65 0.94
CA ASP A 354 1.08 22.45 0.16
C ASP A 354 2.21 22.12 -0.82
N ILE A 355 2.78 20.91 -0.71
CA ILE A 355 3.75 20.40 -1.70
C ILE A 355 3.03 20.20 -3.04
N ILE A 356 3.43 20.97 -4.04
CA ILE A 356 2.83 20.96 -5.38
C ILE A 356 3.49 19.87 -6.23
N CYS A 357 4.82 19.78 -6.21
CA CYS A 357 5.57 18.72 -6.90
C CYS A 357 6.89 18.40 -6.18
N GLU A 358 7.48 17.28 -6.55
CA GLU A 358 8.79 16.82 -6.09
C GLU A 358 9.71 16.70 -7.31
N LEU A 359 10.99 17.01 -7.11
CA LEU A 359 12.05 16.91 -8.12
C LEU A 359 13.17 16.05 -7.56
N ASP A 360 13.70 15.15 -8.37
CA ASP A 360 14.77 14.25 -7.93
C ASP A 360 16.06 15.07 -7.66
N LEU A 361 16.52 15.87 -8.63
CA LEU A 361 17.72 16.71 -8.48
C LEU A 361 17.50 18.13 -9.05
N LEU A 362 18.23 19.09 -8.46
CA LEU A 362 18.30 20.48 -8.93
C LEU A 362 19.76 20.92 -8.97
N LEU A 363 20.20 21.38 -10.14
CA LEU A 363 21.53 21.95 -10.34
C LEU A 363 21.39 23.47 -10.47
N SER A 364 22.04 24.26 -9.63
CA SER A 364 21.95 25.73 -9.66
C SER A 364 23.30 26.40 -9.80
N SER A 365 23.29 27.60 -10.38
CA SER A 365 24.50 28.42 -10.53
C SER A 365 24.92 29.11 -9.23
N LYS A 366 23.99 29.27 -8.29
CA LYS A 366 24.24 29.84 -6.96
C LYS A 366 23.68 28.98 -5.84
N LYS A 367 24.30 29.08 -4.68
CA LYS A 367 23.79 28.54 -3.41
C LYS A 367 22.84 29.58 -2.80
N GLY A 368 21.69 29.17 -2.32
CA GLY A 368 20.71 30.08 -1.72
C GLY A 368 19.40 29.35 -1.42
N LYS A 369 18.42 30.00 -0.79
CA LYS A 369 17.11 29.36 -0.56
C LYS A 369 16.42 29.07 -1.91
N LEU A 370 15.49 28.12 -1.97
CA LEU A 370 14.86 27.74 -3.26
C LEU A 370 14.20 28.95 -3.94
N GLU A 371 13.60 29.82 -3.14
CA GLU A 371 12.91 31.06 -3.56
C GLU A 371 13.86 32.07 -4.22
N GLU A 372 15.15 31.96 -3.93
CA GLU A 372 16.18 32.83 -4.50
C GLU A 372 16.78 32.25 -5.78
N ILE A 373 16.55 30.97 -6.09
CA ILE A 373 17.14 30.29 -7.25
C ILE A 373 16.35 30.65 -8.51
N THR A 374 17.03 31.30 -9.45
CA THR A 374 16.45 31.78 -10.72
C THR A 374 17.09 31.16 -11.96
N ASP A 375 18.24 30.50 -11.80
CA ASP A 375 19.01 29.89 -12.88
C ASP A 375 19.43 28.49 -12.44
N TYR A 376 18.73 27.51 -12.99
CA TYR A 376 18.83 26.13 -12.55
C TYR A 376 18.37 25.15 -13.62
N ILE A 377 18.78 23.90 -13.42
CA ILE A 377 18.40 22.73 -14.21
C ILE A 377 17.65 21.78 -13.28
N VAL A 378 16.55 21.21 -13.80
CA VAL A 378 15.85 20.12 -13.15
C VAL A 378 16.33 18.81 -13.75
N VAL A 379 16.61 17.83 -12.90
CA VAL A 379 17.03 16.50 -13.33
C VAL A 379 16.09 15.47 -12.70
N GLU A 380 15.50 14.63 -13.53
CA GLU A 380 14.57 13.57 -13.14
C GLU A 380 15.19 12.19 -13.48
N VAL A 381 15.11 11.24 -12.55
CA VAL A 381 15.69 9.90 -12.66
C VAL A 381 14.58 8.85 -12.80
N LYS A 382 14.63 8.06 -13.88
CA LYS A 382 13.63 7.02 -14.13
C LYS A 382 14.24 5.74 -14.67
N SER A 383 13.67 4.60 -14.30
CA SER A 383 14.00 3.32 -14.94
C SER A 383 13.57 3.32 -16.40
N ILE A 384 14.36 2.70 -17.28
CA ILE A 384 14.00 2.46 -18.69
C ILE A 384 12.61 1.81 -18.86
N ARG A 385 12.18 1.03 -17.86
CA ARG A 385 10.86 0.35 -17.84
C ARG A 385 9.67 1.30 -17.68
N GLN A 386 9.89 2.55 -17.26
CA GLN A 386 8.84 3.59 -17.18
C GLN A 386 8.50 4.16 -18.55
N LEU A 387 9.39 3.99 -19.53
CA LEU A 387 9.21 4.48 -20.91
C LEU A 387 8.47 3.47 -21.79
N ASP A 388 8.07 2.32 -21.23
CA ASP A 388 7.24 1.35 -21.92
C ASP A 388 5.80 1.88 -22.06
N LYS A 389 5.27 1.81 -23.29
CA LYS A 389 3.86 2.11 -23.59
C LYS A 389 2.92 1.04 -22.99
N LYS A 390 3.40 -0.19 -22.79
CA LYS A 390 2.62 -1.25 -22.15
C LYS A 390 2.28 -0.86 -20.72
N HIS A 391 1.05 -1.16 -20.30
CA HIS A 391 0.54 -0.89 -18.96
C HIS A 391 0.42 0.61 -18.58
N GLY A 392 0.49 1.53 -19.55
CA GLY A 392 0.21 2.96 -19.34
C GLY A 392 1.26 3.71 -18.53
N ARG A 393 2.48 3.17 -18.38
CA ARG A 393 3.55 3.80 -17.59
C ARG A 393 4.06 5.10 -18.20
N LEU A 394 4.34 5.11 -19.51
CA LEU A 394 4.73 6.33 -20.23
C LEU A 394 3.70 7.46 -20.04
N LYS A 395 2.41 7.14 -20.10
CA LYS A 395 1.33 8.11 -19.88
C LYS A 395 1.35 8.69 -18.46
N LYS A 396 1.69 7.89 -17.45
CA LYS A 396 1.85 8.38 -16.06
C LYS A 396 3.07 9.29 -15.93
N LEU A 397 4.19 8.93 -16.57
CA LEU A 397 5.39 9.76 -16.57
C LEU A 397 5.14 11.11 -17.26
N ILE A 398 4.50 11.12 -18.44
CA ILE A 398 4.13 12.37 -19.12
C ILE A 398 3.28 13.27 -18.21
N LYS A 399 2.25 12.72 -17.56
CA LYS A 399 1.44 13.47 -16.59
C LYS A 399 2.25 14.04 -15.42
N GLN A 400 3.25 13.30 -14.95
CA GLN A 400 4.15 13.77 -13.89
C GLN A 400 4.97 14.96 -14.38
N VAL A 401 5.54 14.87 -15.58
CA VAL A 401 6.32 15.95 -16.21
C VAL A 401 5.45 17.19 -16.45
N GLU A 402 4.22 17.03 -16.96
CA GLU A 402 3.24 18.12 -17.10
C GLU A 402 2.97 18.81 -15.76
N LYS A 403 2.77 18.02 -14.70
CA LYS A 403 2.53 18.53 -13.35
C LYS A 403 3.74 19.31 -12.82
N GLN A 404 4.96 18.79 -13.01
CA GLN A 404 6.19 19.47 -12.62
C GLN A 404 6.34 20.79 -13.40
N LYS A 405 6.22 20.76 -14.74
CA LYS A 405 6.31 21.95 -15.60
C LYS A 405 5.32 23.03 -15.19
N LYS A 406 4.07 22.67 -14.87
CA LYS A 406 3.04 23.61 -14.41
C LYS A 406 3.35 24.20 -13.03
N ALA A 407 3.99 23.43 -12.15
CA ALA A 407 4.34 23.88 -10.81
C ALA A 407 5.55 24.83 -10.83
N LEU A 408 6.55 24.52 -11.63
CA LEU A 408 7.73 25.35 -11.87
C LEU A 408 7.31 26.64 -12.59
N GLY A 409 7.91 27.77 -12.22
CA GLY A 409 7.53 29.06 -12.82
C GLY A 409 6.22 29.65 -12.31
N SER A 410 5.49 28.95 -11.42
CA SER A 410 4.30 29.50 -10.80
C SER A 410 4.68 30.62 -9.84
N LYS A 411 4.01 31.78 -9.94
CA LYS A 411 4.26 32.96 -9.06
C LYS A 411 4.20 32.64 -7.57
N ASN A 412 3.39 31.64 -7.21
CA ASN A 412 3.17 31.23 -5.83
C ASN A 412 3.92 29.92 -5.51
N ALA A 413 5.02 29.59 -6.19
CA ALA A 413 5.84 28.42 -5.87
C ALA A 413 7.20 28.83 -5.27
N THR A 414 7.79 27.96 -4.45
CA THR A 414 9.16 28.14 -3.95
C THR A 414 10.21 28.17 -5.07
N LEU A 415 9.90 27.64 -6.26
CA LEU A 415 10.65 27.86 -7.50
C LEU A 415 9.77 28.60 -8.51
N SER A 416 9.79 29.93 -8.44
CA SER A 416 8.90 30.82 -9.19
C SER A 416 9.38 31.15 -10.61
N THR A 417 10.57 30.68 -11.00
CA THR A 417 11.12 30.80 -12.35
C THR A 417 11.13 29.43 -13.04
N LEU A 418 11.10 29.40 -14.37
CA LEU A 418 11.25 28.14 -15.11
C LEU A 418 12.72 27.69 -15.15
N PRO A 419 12.98 26.38 -15.17
CA PRO A 419 14.34 25.87 -15.34
C PRO A 419 14.88 26.17 -16.74
N THR A 420 16.19 26.36 -16.86
CA THR A 420 16.86 26.53 -18.15
C THR A 420 16.85 25.23 -18.95
N GLU A 421 17.10 24.10 -18.28
CA GLU A 421 17.07 22.76 -18.87
C GLU A 421 16.28 21.80 -17.99
N TYR A 422 15.63 20.84 -18.63
CA TYR A 422 15.03 19.68 -17.99
C TYR A 422 15.74 18.42 -18.49
N HIS A 423 16.43 17.73 -17.59
CA HIS A 423 17.18 16.51 -17.89
C HIS A 423 16.40 15.29 -17.44
N LEU A 424 16.14 14.35 -18.34
CA LEU A 424 15.62 13.04 -18.00
C LEU A 424 16.75 12.00 -18.03
N CYS A 425 17.20 11.57 -16.86
CA CYS A 425 18.24 10.56 -16.68
C CYS A 425 17.62 9.18 -16.51
N ILE A 426 17.82 8.34 -17.51
CA ILE A 426 17.22 7.01 -17.61
C ILE A 426 18.22 5.98 -17.13
N TYR A 427 17.85 5.09 -16.21
CA TYR A 427 18.75 4.01 -15.80
C TYR A 427 18.27 2.63 -16.27
N THR A 428 19.22 1.75 -16.51
CA THR A 428 18.97 0.30 -16.53
C THR A 428 20.07 -0.43 -15.77
N PRO A 429 19.72 -1.34 -14.84
CA PRO A 429 20.71 -2.19 -14.19
C PRO A 429 21.36 -3.16 -15.19
N ASN A 430 20.66 -3.54 -16.26
CA ASN A 430 21.12 -4.51 -17.24
C ASN A 430 21.21 -3.88 -18.63
N LYS A 431 22.44 -3.59 -19.08
CA LYS A 431 22.73 -3.05 -20.42
C LYS A 431 22.04 -3.79 -21.59
N ARG A 432 21.70 -5.08 -21.45
CA ARG A 432 20.98 -5.82 -22.50
C ARG A 432 19.55 -5.28 -22.74
N GLU A 433 18.90 -4.73 -21.72
CA GLU A 433 17.55 -4.14 -21.84
C GLU A 433 17.53 -2.88 -22.73
N PHE A 434 18.67 -2.18 -22.84
CA PHE A 434 18.79 -1.01 -23.69
C PHE A 434 18.84 -1.40 -25.18
N ASN A 435 19.65 -2.39 -25.54
CA ASN A 435 19.83 -2.82 -26.93
C ASN A 435 18.53 -3.31 -27.58
N SER A 436 17.61 -3.89 -26.81
CA SER A 436 16.31 -4.35 -27.32
C SER A 436 15.26 -3.25 -27.51
N SER A 437 15.55 -2.00 -27.13
CA SER A 437 14.54 -0.95 -26.89
C SER A 437 14.74 0.37 -27.64
N SER A 438 15.78 0.52 -28.46
CA SER A 438 16.26 1.82 -28.98
C SER A 438 15.21 2.67 -29.72
N ASN A 439 14.51 2.13 -30.72
CA ASN A 439 13.52 2.89 -31.49
C ASN A 439 12.27 3.26 -30.67
N ARG A 440 11.84 2.38 -29.75
CA ARG A 440 10.69 2.66 -28.88
C ARG A 440 11.04 3.71 -27.84
N LEU A 441 12.25 3.64 -27.31
CA LEU A 441 12.80 4.61 -26.37
C LEU A 441 12.85 6.01 -26.99
N LYS A 442 13.36 6.12 -28.22
CA LYS A 442 13.42 7.40 -28.94
C LYS A 442 12.05 8.05 -29.07
N LYS A 443 11.04 7.29 -29.53
CA LYS A 443 9.65 7.78 -29.62
C LYS A 443 9.05 8.20 -28.28
N ALA A 444 9.37 7.47 -27.20
CA ALA A 444 8.90 7.83 -25.86
C ALA A 444 9.55 9.13 -25.36
N LEU A 445 10.83 9.32 -25.64
CA LEU A 445 11.58 10.52 -25.32
C LEU A 445 11.12 11.73 -26.15
N GLU A 446 10.82 11.54 -27.43
CA GLU A 446 10.22 12.57 -28.30
C GLU A 446 8.89 13.08 -27.71
N SER A 447 8.00 12.19 -27.28
CA SER A 447 6.74 12.61 -26.64
C SER A 447 6.94 13.38 -25.33
N ILE A 448 8.00 13.11 -24.57
CA ILE A 448 8.31 13.87 -23.35
C ILE A 448 8.94 15.21 -23.71
N LYS A 449 9.83 15.24 -24.72
CA LYS A 449 10.43 16.46 -25.27
C LYS A 449 9.36 17.45 -25.71
N GLU A 450 8.37 16.99 -26.48
CA GLU A 450 7.23 17.82 -26.94
C GLU A 450 6.51 18.51 -25.76
N VAL A 451 6.31 17.80 -24.65
CA VAL A 451 5.64 18.34 -23.45
C VAL A 451 6.51 19.38 -22.73
N VAL A 452 7.79 19.08 -22.56
CA VAL A 452 8.74 19.99 -21.89
C VAL A 452 8.92 21.28 -22.72
N GLU A 453 9.19 21.12 -24.02
CA GLU A 453 9.56 22.22 -24.92
C GLU A 453 8.37 22.96 -25.54
N SER A 454 7.11 22.63 -25.19
CA SER A 454 5.92 23.19 -25.85
C SER A 454 5.84 24.73 -25.90
N ASP A 455 6.52 25.42 -24.97
CA ASP A 455 6.50 26.89 -24.85
C ASP A 455 7.88 27.52 -25.15
N ASN A 456 8.83 26.74 -25.70
CA ASN A 456 10.19 27.12 -26.08
C ASN A 456 11.05 27.79 -24.98
N GLN A 457 10.65 27.67 -23.71
CA GLN A 457 11.35 28.30 -22.57
C GLN A 457 12.30 27.36 -21.82
N ILE A 458 12.13 26.04 -21.99
CA ILE A 458 12.91 25.00 -21.31
C ILE A 458 13.52 24.12 -22.40
N SER A 459 14.82 23.89 -22.35
CA SER A 459 15.47 22.90 -23.24
C SER A 459 15.42 21.51 -22.61
N PHE A 460 15.05 20.50 -23.40
CA PHE A 460 15.01 19.11 -22.96
C PHE A 460 16.31 18.36 -23.32
N LYS A 461 16.82 17.59 -22.36
CA LYS A 461 17.92 16.64 -22.59
C LYS A 461 17.60 15.29 -21.97
N ALA A 462 18.06 14.23 -22.62
CA ALA A 462 17.95 12.88 -22.11
C ALA A 462 19.33 12.26 -21.93
N PHE A 463 19.53 11.57 -20.82
CA PHE A 463 20.75 10.82 -20.54
C PHE A 463 20.39 9.38 -20.22
N ILE A 464 21.31 8.45 -20.46
CA ILE A 464 21.19 7.07 -20.02
C ILE A 464 22.36 6.64 -19.16
N MET A 465 22.04 6.03 -18.03
CA MET A 465 22.96 5.38 -17.10
C MET A 465 22.87 3.86 -17.32
N LEU A 466 23.95 3.30 -17.88
CA LEU A 466 24.09 1.89 -18.21
C LEU A 466 24.93 1.22 -17.14
N ALA A 467 24.29 0.46 -16.25
CA ALA A 467 25.00 -0.45 -15.37
C ALA A 467 25.17 -1.83 -16.03
N ASN A 468 26.19 -2.55 -15.57
CA ASN A 468 26.50 -3.90 -16.00
C ASN A 468 26.17 -4.91 -14.89
N TYR A 469 24.95 -4.84 -14.35
CA TYR A 469 24.48 -5.85 -13.40
C TYR A 469 24.25 -7.18 -14.15
N GLN A 470 25.18 -8.11 -13.97
CA GLN A 470 25.09 -9.45 -14.56
C GLN A 470 24.62 -10.46 -13.51
N ILE A 471 23.40 -10.99 -13.69
CA ILE A 471 23.02 -12.26 -13.08
C ILE A 471 23.47 -13.36 -14.05
N GLU A 472 24.75 -13.75 -14.03
CA GLU A 472 25.17 -14.93 -14.79
C GLU A 472 24.63 -16.21 -14.13
N ASN A 473 23.51 -16.69 -14.64
CA ASN A 473 22.84 -17.92 -14.18
C ASN A 473 23.39 -19.23 -14.80
N SER A 474 24.56 -19.24 -15.47
CA SER A 474 24.93 -20.41 -16.28
C SER A 474 26.38 -20.92 -16.21
N LYS A 475 27.28 -20.39 -15.37
CA LYS A 475 28.67 -20.91 -15.29
C LYS A 475 29.28 -21.04 -13.90
N ARG A 476 28.49 -21.09 -12.82
CA ARG A 476 29.02 -21.40 -11.47
C ARG A 476 29.17 -22.92 -11.26
N ARG A 477 30.20 -23.52 -11.86
CA ARG A 477 30.79 -24.79 -11.35
C ARG A 477 32.21 -24.64 -10.81
N ASP A 478 32.95 -23.60 -11.23
CA ASP A 478 34.37 -23.47 -10.86
C ASP A 478 34.67 -22.40 -9.79
N LEU A 479 33.66 -21.70 -9.27
CA LEU A 479 33.83 -20.62 -8.27
C LEU A 479 33.63 -21.08 -6.81
N ALA A 480 33.67 -22.39 -6.54
CA ALA A 480 33.60 -22.95 -5.19
C ALA A 480 34.91 -22.77 -4.37
N ARG A 481 35.84 -21.93 -4.82
CA ARG A 481 37.11 -21.66 -4.12
C ARG A 481 37.42 -20.17 -4.12
N GLY A 482 37.04 -19.51 -3.02
CA GLY A 482 37.47 -18.16 -2.68
C GLY A 482 36.37 -17.11 -2.78
N TYR A 483 36.12 -16.43 -1.66
CA TYR A 483 35.20 -15.31 -1.48
C TYR A 483 35.51 -14.11 -2.41
N SER A 484 35.22 -14.21 -3.71
CA SER A 484 35.26 -13.08 -4.63
C SER A 484 33.83 -12.64 -4.99
N ASN A 485 33.32 -11.66 -4.23
CA ASN A 485 32.04 -10.95 -4.38
C ASN A 485 30.82 -11.83 -4.72
N GLU A 486 30.23 -12.47 -3.71
CA GLU A 486 29.04 -13.30 -3.86
C GLU A 486 27.78 -12.53 -4.27
N ASN A 487 27.74 -11.20 -4.05
CA ASN A 487 26.61 -10.34 -4.36
C ASN A 487 26.93 -9.34 -5.51
N PRO A 488 26.31 -9.48 -6.71
CA PRO A 488 26.50 -8.54 -7.82
C PRO A 488 26.03 -7.10 -7.52
N TYR A 489 25.23 -6.89 -6.47
CA TYR A 489 24.89 -5.55 -5.96
C TYR A 489 26.06 -4.87 -5.26
N GLN A 490 26.90 -5.62 -4.53
CA GLN A 490 28.10 -5.03 -3.90
C GLN A 490 29.05 -4.44 -4.95
N GLN A 491 29.10 -5.05 -6.13
CA GLN A 491 29.82 -4.47 -7.26
C GLN A 491 29.14 -3.18 -7.70
N LEU A 492 27.84 -3.22 -8.02
CA LEU A 492 27.09 -2.03 -8.44
C LEU A 492 27.24 -0.85 -7.47
N MET A 493 27.22 -1.10 -6.16
CA MET A 493 27.42 -0.09 -5.12
C MET A 493 28.81 0.56 -5.17
N LYS A 494 29.85 -0.22 -5.50
CA LYS A 494 31.23 0.24 -5.62
C LYS A 494 31.50 0.96 -6.94
N ASP A 495 30.77 0.60 -7.99
CA ASP A 495 30.92 1.18 -9.32
C ASP A 495 30.62 2.70 -9.27
N LYS A 496 31.45 3.50 -9.95
CA LYS A 496 31.26 4.95 -10.07
C LYS A 496 30.53 5.28 -11.37
N LEU A 497 29.79 6.39 -11.37
CA LEU A 497 29.21 6.92 -12.60
C LEU A 497 30.31 7.67 -13.39
N SER A 498 30.47 7.39 -14.69
CA SER A 498 31.46 8.06 -15.52
C SER A 498 31.01 8.17 -16.99
N LYS A 499 31.47 9.23 -17.67
CA LYS A 499 31.19 9.44 -19.11
C LYS A 499 32.04 8.55 -20.02
N ASP A 500 33.26 8.21 -19.59
CA ASP A 500 34.28 7.58 -20.43
C ASP A 500 34.78 6.22 -19.89
N SER A 501 33.89 5.38 -19.37
CA SER A 501 34.30 4.05 -18.89
C SER A 501 34.71 3.13 -20.05
N LYS A 502 36.01 2.80 -20.11
CA LYS A 502 36.57 1.74 -20.96
C LYS A 502 36.54 0.35 -20.28
N GLY A 503 36.17 0.28 -19.00
CA GLY A 503 36.17 -0.95 -18.19
C GLY A 503 34.77 -1.48 -17.84
N ASN A 504 34.68 -2.75 -17.41
CA ASN A 504 33.43 -3.40 -17.00
C ASN A 504 32.95 -3.02 -15.58
N LYS A 505 33.62 -2.10 -14.89
CA LYS A 505 33.45 -1.79 -13.45
C LYS A 505 32.82 -0.42 -13.15
N ASP A 506 32.38 0.32 -14.16
CA ASP A 506 31.76 1.64 -13.95
C ASP A 506 30.38 1.70 -14.61
N ILE A 507 29.48 2.48 -14.01
CA ILE A 507 28.19 2.82 -14.60
C ILE A 507 28.44 3.91 -15.64
N ASN A 508 28.08 3.66 -16.90
CA ASN A 508 28.34 4.62 -17.97
C ASN A 508 27.16 5.58 -18.15
N ILE A 509 27.40 6.89 -18.09
CA ILE A 509 26.39 7.91 -18.42
C ILE A 509 26.62 8.51 -19.81
N LYS A 510 25.60 8.48 -20.67
CA LYS A 510 25.65 9.02 -22.05
C LYS A 510 24.46 9.91 -22.34
N GLU A 511 24.68 11.00 -23.06
CA GLU A 511 23.58 11.80 -23.62
C GLU A 511 22.93 11.04 -24.79
N ILE A 512 21.60 11.03 -24.84
CA ILE A 512 20.83 10.50 -25.96
C ILE A 512 20.52 11.67 -26.88
N ILE A 513 21.05 11.62 -28.11
CA ILE A 513 20.75 12.61 -29.15
C ILE A 513 19.38 12.25 -29.76
N LEU A 514 18.41 13.15 -29.61
CA LEU A 514 17.02 12.98 -30.08
C LEU A 514 16.81 13.63 -31.44
#